data_AF-A0A2G9ZW18-F1
#
_entry.id   AF-A0A2G9ZW18-F1
#
_cell.length_a   1.000
_cell.length_b   1.000
_cell.length_c   1.000
_cell.angle_alpha   90.00
_cell.angle_beta   90.00
_cell.angle_gamma   90.00
#
_symmetry.space_group_name_H-M   'P 1'
#
loop_
_entity.id
_entity.type
_entity.pdbx_description
1 polymer ?
#
loop_
_entity_poly.entity_id
_entity_poly.type
_entity_poly.pdbx_seq_one_letter_code
_entity_poly.pdbx_strand_id
1 'polypeptide(L)' 'MEKAMTEAREEFPLDVLFVGGGPANLAGAIHLKKLADEKGLEIEVGLIEKGDRIGNH' A
#
# COMPACT_ATOMS: atom_id res chain seq x y z
N MET A 1 5.88 32.44 -18.74
CA MET A 1 4.61 31.69 -18.54
C MET A 1 4.98 30.34 -17.99
N GLU A 2 5.04 30.24 -16.67
CA GLU A 2 5.31 29.00 -15.95
C GLU A 2 3.96 28.29 -15.81
N LYS A 3 3.81 27.14 -16.47
CA LYS A 3 2.57 26.38 -16.48
C LYS A 3 2.43 25.82 -15.08
N ALA A 4 1.54 26.40 -14.26
CA ALA A 4 1.15 25.81 -12.99
C ALA A 4 0.65 24.39 -13.28
N MET A 5 1.47 23.41 -12.94
CA MET A 5 1.18 22.01 -13.10
C MET A 5 0.03 21.73 -12.14
N THR A 6 -1.19 21.71 -12.67
CA THR A 6 -2.33 21.15 -11.94
C THR A 6 -2.12 19.64 -12.02
N GLU A 7 -1.16 19.13 -11.23
CA GLU A 7 -0.95 17.69 -11.11
C GLU A 7 -2.19 17.14 -10.42
N ALA A 8 -3.03 16.46 -11.21
CA ALA A 8 -4.16 15.73 -10.66
C ALA A 8 -3.58 14.72 -9.65
N ARG A 9 -4.14 14.71 -8.43
CA ARG A 9 -3.76 13.68 -7.46
C ARG A 9 -4.18 12.33 -8.03
N GLU A 10 -3.26 11.38 -8.00
CA GLU A 10 -3.60 9.99 -8.32
C GLU A 10 -4.42 9.40 -7.18
N GLU A 11 -5.48 8.69 -7.54
CA GLU A 11 -6.38 8.00 -6.62
C GLU A 11 -6.35 6.51 -6.94
N PHE A 12 -6.12 5.70 -5.91
CA PHE A 12 -6.13 4.24 -6.00
C PHE A 12 -7.10 3.70 -4.95
N PRO A 13 -8.23 3.08 -5.35
CA PRO A 13 -9.12 2.42 -4.41
C PRO A 13 -8.40 1.20 -3.81
N LEU A 14 -8.50 1.03 -2.49
CA LEU A 14 -7.96 -0.09 -1.72
C LEU A 14 -8.87 -0.30 -0.50
N ASP A 15 -9.02 -1.54 -0.05
CA ASP A 15 -9.73 -1.82 1.20
C ASP A 15 -8.86 -1.48 2.41
N VAL A 16 -7.56 -1.80 2.32
CA VAL A 16 -6.58 -1.55 3.38
C VAL A 16 -5.26 -1.06 2.78
N LEU A 17 -4.73 0.03 3.33
CA LEU A 17 -3.41 0.58 2.98
C LEU A 17 -2.47 0.54 4.19
N PHE A 18 -1.31 -0.11 4.02
CA PHE A 18 -0.19 -0.05 4.95
C PHE A 18 0.80 1.05 4.53
N VAL A 19 1.17 1.92 5.47
CA VAL A 19 2.12 3.02 5.23
C VAL A 19 3.46 2.71 5.89
N GLY A 20 4.47 2.43 5.06
CA GLY A 20 5.82 1.99 5.44
C GLY A 20 6.04 0.51 5.13
N GLY A 21 7.19 0.17 4.55
CA GLY A 21 7.62 -1.17 4.16
C GLY A 21 8.51 -1.86 5.19
N GLY A 22 8.36 -1.52 6.47
CA GLY A 22 9.07 -2.17 7.57
C GLY A 22 8.50 -3.55 7.95
N PRO A 23 9.20 -4.32 8.81
CA PRO A 23 8.82 -5.69 9.16
C PRO A 23 7.39 -5.82 9.73
N ALA A 24 6.96 -4.86 10.55
CA ALA A 24 5.63 -4.87 11.15
C ALA A 24 4.51 -4.80 10.11
N ASN A 25 4.63 -3.88 9.15
CA ASN A 25 3.62 -3.70 8.11
C ASN A 25 3.65 -4.82 7.07
N LEU A 26 4.84 -5.32 6.70
CA LEU A 26 4.95 -6.48 5.81
C LEU A 26 4.32 -7.72 6.45
N ALA A 27 4.61 -7.99 7.72
CA ALA A 27 3.98 -9.08 8.46
C ALA A 27 2.46 -8.90 8.57
N GLY A 28 2.01 -7.67 8.87
CA GLY A 28 0.60 -7.31 8.94
C GLY A 28 -0.14 -7.52 7.62
N ALA A 29 0.40 -7.03 6.51
CA ALA A 29 -0.20 -7.16 5.18
C ALA A 29 -0.31 -8.64 4.75
N ILE A 30 0.76 -9.42 4.96
CA ILE A 30 0.78 -10.86 4.66
C ILE A 30 -0.23 -11.60 5.54
N HIS A 31 -0.28 -11.30 6.84
CA HIS A 31 -1.20 -11.96 7.76
C HIS A 31 -2.65 -11.62 7.45
N LEU A 32 -2.95 -10.36 7.14
CA LEU A 32 -4.29 -9.92 6.74
C LEU A 32 -4.76 -10.64 5.48
N LYS A 33 -3.91 -10.72 4.44
CA LYS A 33 -4.29 -11.42 3.20
C LYS A 33 -4.58 -12.90 3.46
N LYS A 34 -3.74 -13.58 4.26
CA LYS A 34 -4.00 -14.97 4.69
C LYS A 34 -5.33 -15.14 5.40
N LEU A 35 -5.66 -14.27 6.36
CA LEU A 35 -6.93 -14.32 7.08
C LEU A 35 -8.14 -14.05 6.16
N ALA A 36 -7.97 -13.21 5.14
CA ALA A 36 -9.00 -12.97 4.14
C ALA A 36 -9.22 -14.20 3.26
N ASP A 37 -8.14 -14.81 2.77
CA ASP A 37 -8.18 -16.03 1.95
C ASP A 37 -8.82 -17.19 2.73
N GLU A 38 -8.47 -17.38 4.01
CA GLU A 38 -9.08 -18.38 4.91
C GLU A 38 -10.59 -18.19 5.08
N LYS A 39 -11.08 -16.95 4.94
CA LYS A 39 -12.50 -16.61 5.07
C LYS A 39 -13.21 -16.50 3.71
N GLY A 40 -12.50 -16.75 2.60
CA GLY A 40 -13.03 -16.57 1.25
C GLY A 40 -13.40 -15.12 0.95
N LEU A 41 -12.71 -14.15 1.56
CA LEU A 41 -12.88 -12.73 1.34
C LEU A 41 -11.85 -12.23 0.33
N GLU A 42 -12.32 -11.68 -0.78
CA GLU A 42 -11.45 -10.93 -1.69
C GLU A 42 -11.31 -9.50 -1.20
N ILE A 43 -10.07 -9.10 -0.91
CA ILE A 43 -9.70 -7.75 -0.46
C ILE A 43 -8.48 -7.25 -1.24
N GLU A 44 -8.44 -5.94 -1.47
CA GLU A 44 -7.30 -5.21 -2.02
C GLU A 44 -6.45 -4.60 -0.91
N VAL A 45 -5.24 -5.14 -0.75
CA VAL A 45 -4.25 -4.68 0.24
C VAL A 45 -3.12 -3.96 -0.47
N GLY A 46 -2.97 -2.66 -0.20
CA GLY A 46 -1.85 -1.85 -0.65
C GLY A 46 -0.78 -1.68 0.44
N LEU A 47 0.48 -1.56 0.02
CA LEU A 47 1.58 -1.16 0.87
C LEU A 47 2.44 -0.14 0.13
N ILE A 48 2.73 0.98 0.80
CA ILE A 48 3.62 2.02 0.27
C ILE A 48 4.87 2.15 1.13
N GLU A 49 6.00 2.43 0.48
CA GLU A 49 7.29 2.73 1.10
C GLU A 49 7.87 3.95 0.39
N LYS A 50 8.58 4.81 1.12
CA LYS A 50 9.26 5.98 0.57
C LYS A 50 10.55 5.58 -0.15
N GLY A 51 11.24 4.55 0.35
CA GLY A 51 12.39 3.96 -0.31
C GLY A 51 12.04 3.45 -1.72
N ASP A 52 12.99 3.54 -2.63
CA ASP A 52 12.86 3.03 -4.01
C ASP A 52 12.68 1.50 -4.07
N ARG A 53 13.01 0.81 -2.97
CA ARG A 53 12.87 -0.62 -2.75
C ARG A 53 12.51 -0.90 -1.30
N ILE A 54 11.82 -2.02 -1.07
CA ILE A 54 11.54 -2.51 0.29
C ILE A 54 12.86 -2.71 1.05
N GLY A 55 12.93 -2.14 2.27
CA GLY A 55 14.12 -2.22 3.12
C GLY A 55 15.21 -1.19 2.83
N ASN A 56 15.05 -0.32 1.84
CA ASN A 56 15.98 0.80 1.57
C ASN A 56 15.66 2.03 2.45
N HIS A 57 15.40 1.83 3.74
CA HIS A 57 15.10 2.91 4.67
C HIS A 57 15.55 2.69 6.11
#